data_AF-Q08215-F1
#
_entry.id   AF-Q08215-F1
#
_cell.length_a   1.000
_cell.length_b   1.000
_cell.length_c   1.000
_cell.angle_alpha   90.00
_cell.angle_beta   90.00
_cell.angle_gamma   90.00
#
_symmetry.space_group_name_H-M   'P 1'
#
loop_
_entity.id
_entity.type
_entity.pdbx_description
1 polymer ?
#
loop_
_entity_poly.entity_id
_entity_poly.type
_entity_poly.pdbx_seq_one_letter_code
_entity_poly.pdbx_strand_id
1 'polypeptide(L)'
;MAASEIMNNLPMHSLDSSLRDLLNDDLFIESDESTKSVNDQRSEVFQECVNLFIKRDIKDCLEKMSEVGFIDITVFKSNPMILDLFVSACDIMPSFTKLGLTLQSEILNIFTLDTPQCIETRKIILGDLSKLLVINKFFRCCIKVIQFNLTDHTEQEEKTLELESIMSDFIFVYITKMRTTIDVVGLQELIEIFIFQVKVKLHHKKPSPNMYWALCKTLPKLSPTLKGLYLSKDVSIEDAILNSIDNKIQKDKAKSKGKQRGVKQKIHHFHEPMLHNSSEEQVKVEDAFNQRTSTDSRLQSTGTAPRKKNNDITVLAGSFWAVLKHHFTRSVLNKNGLLLTGLLLLLCLKKYKSLMAIFKHVPAAFHTVYPQIVGLLKLLASI
;
A
#
# COMPACT_ATOMS: atom_id res chain seq x y z
N MET A 1 44.31 72.99 -2.78
CA MET A 1 43.71 74.03 -3.65
C MET A 1 44.06 73.66 -5.09
N ALA A 2 43.05 73.61 -5.98
CA ALA A 2 43.08 73.13 -7.38
C ALA A 2 43.38 71.62 -7.51
N ALA A 3 42.45 70.67 -7.68
CA ALA A 3 41.25 70.57 -8.52
C ALA A 3 41.51 70.83 -10.01
N SER A 4 41.23 69.80 -10.81
CA SER A 4 41.03 69.81 -12.27
C SER A 4 42.30 69.74 -13.12
N GLU A 5 42.31 68.81 -14.09
CA GLU A 5 43.28 68.63 -15.20
C GLU A 5 44.35 67.53 -15.05
N ILE A 6 43.90 66.27 -15.06
CA ILE A 6 44.68 65.17 -15.68
C ILE A 6 43.67 64.47 -16.60
N MET A 7 43.55 64.94 -17.86
CA MET A 7 44.30 64.40 -19.01
C MET A 7 44.12 62.88 -19.08
N ASN A 8 43.12 62.44 -19.85
CA ASN A 8 43.28 62.10 -21.27
C ASN A 8 44.23 60.91 -21.47
N ASN A 9 43.70 59.87 -22.12
CA ASN A 9 44.41 58.76 -22.78
C ASN A 9 44.44 57.40 -22.07
N LEU A 10 43.28 56.81 -21.76
CA LEU A 10 43.19 55.34 -21.80
C LEU A 10 41.93 54.88 -22.55
N PRO A 11 42.08 54.00 -23.56
CA PRO A 11 40.98 53.54 -24.39
C PRO A 11 40.09 52.59 -23.57
N MET A 12 38.86 53.03 -23.29
CA MET A 12 37.77 52.26 -22.67
C MET A 12 37.24 51.10 -23.55
N HIS A 13 38.03 50.59 -24.49
CA HIS A 13 37.63 49.55 -25.45
C HIS A 13 38.28 48.18 -25.22
N SER A 14 39.10 47.99 -24.19
CA SER A 14 39.78 46.69 -23.94
C SER A 14 39.07 45.76 -22.94
N LEU A 15 38.05 46.24 -22.24
CA LEU A 15 37.30 45.43 -21.26
C LEU A 15 36.07 44.74 -21.88
N ASP A 16 35.42 45.38 -22.86
CA ASP A 16 34.28 44.79 -23.56
C ASP A 16 34.68 43.66 -24.53
N SER A 17 35.91 43.70 -25.07
CA SER A 17 36.47 42.60 -25.86
C SER A 17 36.86 41.43 -24.97
N SER A 18 37.53 41.65 -23.83
CA SER A 18 37.93 40.57 -22.92
C SER A 18 36.75 39.83 -22.28
N LEU A 19 35.59 40.49 -22.10
CA LEU A 19 34.38 39.88 -21.55
C LEU A 19 33.57 39.15 -22.63
N ARG A 20 33.55 39.69 -23.86
CA ARG A 20 33.00 39.00 -25.04
C ARG A 20 33.84 37.80 -25.48
N ASP A 21 35.16 37.88 -25.33
CA ASP A 21 36.08 36.78 -25.62
C ASP A 21 36.01 35.70 -24.53
N LEU A 22 35.67 36.04 -23.27
CA LEU A 22 35.37 35.07 -22.21
C LEU A 22 33.98 34.41 -22.33
N LEU A 23 33.04 35.08 -23.02
CA LEU A 23 31.68 34.58 -23.28
C LEU A 23 31.56 33.81 -24.59
N ASN A 24 32.50 34.03 -25.52
CA ASN A 24 32.64 33.31 -26.79
C ASN A 24 33.74 32.24 -26.73
N ASP A 25 34.31 31.99 -25.55
CA ASP A 25 35.31 30.95 -25.37
C ASP A 25 34.65 29.60 -25.68
N ASP A 26 35.22 28.88 -26.65
CA ASP A 26 34.81 27.56 -27.16
C ASP A 26 34.74 26.48 -26.05
N LEU A 27 34.96 26.85 -24.78
CA LEU A 27 34.69 26.09 -23.56
C LEU A 27 33.20 25.95 -23.21
N PHE A 28 32.31 26.74 -23.81
CA PHE A 28 30.85 26.61 -23.69
C PHE A 28 30.17 26.14 -24.99
N ILE A 29 30.95 25.84 -26.03
CA ILE A 29 30.45 25.26 -27.28
C ILE A 29 30.51 23.74 -27.12
N GLU A 30 29.33 23.13 -27.11
CA GLU A 30 29.11 21.67 -27.00
C GLU A 30 29.59 21.06 -25.68
N SER A 31 28.86 21.33 -24.58
CA SER A 31 28.62 20.21 -23.67
C SER A 31 27.80 19.18 -24.45
N ASP A 32 28.51 18.25 -25.07
CA ASP A 32 28.00 17.06 -25.73
C ASP A 32 26.68 16.59 -25.09
N GLU A 33 25.54 16.87 -25.71
CA GLU A 33 24.31 16.10 -25.46
C GLU A 33 24.53 14.60 -25.76
N SER A 34 25.67 14.24 -26.34
CA SER A 34 26.11 12.89 -26.65
C SER A 34 26.76 12.12 -25.48
N THR A 35 27.03 12.74 -24.31
CA THR A 35 27.70 12.08 -23.17
C THR A 35 26.87 12.00 -21.89
N LYS A 36 25.52 12.07 -21.96
CA LYS A 36 24.73 11.52 -20.86
C LYS A 36 24.99 10.03 -20.80
N SER A 37 25.61 9.55 -19.71
CA SER A 37 25.75 8.11 -19.52
C SER A 37 24.36 7.49 -19.54
N VAL A 38 24.21 6.28 -20.09
CA VAL A 38 22.93 5.55 -20.11
C VAL A 38 22.30 5.50 -18.71
N ASN A 39 23.12 5.54 -17.66
CA ASN A 39 22.68 5.60 -16.27
C ASN A 39 22.01 6.93 -15.89
N ASP A 40 22.50 8.07 -16.38
CA ASP A 40 21.92 9.39 -16.07
C ASP A 40 20.54 9.52 -16.71
N GLN A 41 20.40 9.10 -17.96
CA GLN A 41 19.10 9.10 -18.65
C GLN A 41 18.09 8.18 -17.95
N ARG A 42 18.52 7.00 -17.52
CA ARG A 42 17.64 6.07 -16.77
C ARG A 42 17.24 6.63 -15.41
N SER A 43 18.13 7.35 -14.73
CA SER A 43 17.86 8.00 -13.46
C SER A 43 16.86 9.15 -13.61
N GLU A 44 17.01 10.00 -14.64
CA GLU A 44 16.06 11.07 -14.97
C GLU A 44 14.66 10.51 -15.24
N VAL A 45 14.56 9.47 -16.08
CA VAL A 45 13.30 8.80 -16.40
C VAL A 45 12.65 8.13 -15.18
N PHE A 46 13.45 7.52 -14.30
CA PHE A 46 12.93 6.98 -13.04
C PHE A 46 12.38 8.10 -12.14
N GLN A 47 13.06 9.24 -12.07
CA GLN A 47 12.57 10.39 -11.29
C GLN A 47 11.27 10.96 -11.86
N GLU A 48 11.08 10.94 -13.18
CA GLU A 48 9.79 11.29 -13.81
C GLU A 48 8.67 10.36 -13.35
N CYS A 49 8.91 9.04 -13.35
CA CYS A 49 7.93 8.05 -12.86
C CYS A 49 7.59 8.30 -11.38
N VAL A 50 8.60 8.56 -10.55
CA VAL A 50 8.40 8.91 -9.12
C VAL A 50 7.59 10.20 -8.98
N ASN A 51 7.85 11.21 -9.81
CA ASN A 51 7.11 12.47 -9.78
C ASN A 51 5.62 12.28 -10.15
N LEU A 52 5.32 11.43 -11.15
CA LEU A 52 3.95 11.07 -11.51
C LEU A 52 3.26 10.32 -10.36
N PHE A 53 3.97 9.38 -9.72
CA PHE A 53 3.46 8.66 -8.55
C PHE A 53 3.13 9.60 -7.38
N ILE A 54 4.01 10.56 -7.06
CA ILE A 54 3.79 11.56 -6.00
C ILE A 54 2.57 12.43 -6.29
N LYS A 55 2.36 12.81 -7.56
CA LYS A 55 1.17 13.57 -8.00
C LYS A 55 -0.12 12.76 -7.99
N ARG A 56 -0.04 11.44 -7.79
CA ARG A 56 -1.13 10.46 -7.92
C ARG A 56 -1.67 10.31 -9.34
N ASP A 57 -0.84 10.63 -10.33
CA ASP A 57 -1.10 10.33 -11.74
C ASP A 57 -0.69 8.87 -11.99
N ILE A 58 -1.34 7.92 -11.29
CA ILE A 58 -0.89 6.53 -11.19
C ILE A 58 -0.96 5.79 -12.53
N LYS A 59 -1.99 6.09 -13.33
CA LYS A 59 -2.09 5.53 -14.69
C LYS A 59 -0.88 5.98 -15.51
N ASP A 60 -0.61 7.28 -15.55
CA ASP A 60 0.49 7.84 -16.34
C ASP A 60 1.85 7.39 -15.82
N CYS A 61 2.01 7.21 -14.50
CA CYS A 61 3.18 6.59 -13.91
C CYS A 61 3.42 5.18 -14.47
N LEU A 62 2.39 4.33 -14.51
CA LEU A 62 2.52 2.96 -15.01
C LEU A 62 2.74 2.93 -16.52
N GLU A 63 2.02 3.76 -17.29
CA GLU A 63 2.20 3.87 -18.74
C GLU A 63 3.63 4.35 -19.05
N LYS A 64 4.19 5.30 -18.28
CA LYS A 64 5.58 5.74 -18.45
C LYS A 64 6.57 4.63 -18.10
N MET A 65 6.32 3.87 -17.03
CA MET A 65 7.15 2.70 -16.69
C MET A 65 7.12 1.63 -17.79
N SER A 66 5.98 1.43 -18.46
CA SER A 66 5.83 0.54 -19.61
C SER A 66 6.61 1.06 -20.82
N GLU A 67 6.39 2.33 -21.19
CA GLU A 67 7.04 3.00 -22.33
C GLU A 67 8.57 2.88 -22.28
N VAL A 68 9.15 2.97 -21.10
CA VAL A 68 10.62 2.98 -20.89
C VAL A 68 11.18 1.60 -20.53
N GLY A 69 10.35 0.54 -20.60
CA GLY A 69 10.76 -0.85 -20.38
C GLY A 69 11.14 -1.17 -18.93
N PHE A 70 10.58 -0.48 -17.94
CA PHE A 70 10.82 -0.77 -16.52
C PHE A 70 10.03 -1.96 -15.98
N ILE A 71 8.94 -2.35 -16.64
CA ILE A 71 8.10 -3.48 -16.23
C ILE A 71 8.68 -4.79 -16.80
N ASP A 72 9.86 -5.15 -16.30
CA ASP A 72 10.59 -6.34 -16.70
C ASP A 72 11.30 -6.98 -15.50
N ILE A 73 11.32 -8.31 -15.48
CA ILE A 73 11.89 -9.06 -14.34
C ILE A 73 13.41 -8.84 -14.20
N THR A 74 14.13 -8.65 -15.30
CA THR A 74 15.58 -8.36 -15.31
C THR A 74 15.83 -6.98 -14.72
N VAL A 75 14.97 -6.02 -15.03
CA VAL A 75 15.01 -4.67 -14.44
C VAL A 75 14.72 -4.72 -12.94
N PHE A 76 13.69 -5.44 -12.52
CA PHE A 76 13.34 -5.58 -11.10
C PHE A 76 14.45 -6.24 -10.28
N LYS A 77 15.13 -7.27 -10.83
CA LYS A 77 16.29 -7.91 -10.19
C LYS A 77 17.45 -6.93 -9.99
N SER A 78 17.65 -6.02 -10.94
CA SER A 78 18.76 -5.07 -10.93
C SER A 78 18.45 -3.79 -10.12
N ASN A 79 17.17 -3.44 -9.97
CA ASN A 79 16.76 -2.22 -9.30
C ASN A 79 15.50 -2.44 -8.42
N PRO A 80 15.68 -2.75 -7.13
CA PRO A 80 14.58 -2.99 -6.19
C PRO A 80 13.63 -1.79 -6.02
N MET A 81 14.11 -0.56 -6.23
CA MET A 81 13.27 0.65 -6.11
C MET A 81 12.25 0.75 -7.25
N ILE A 82 12.61 0.30 -8.46
CA ILE A 82 11.69 0.23 -9.60
C ILE A 82 10.57 -0.78 -9.30
N LEU A 83 10.91 -1.93 -8.72
CA LEU A 83 9.91 -2.93 -8.31
C LEU A 83 8.99 -2.38 -7.22
N ASP A 84 9.54 -1.73 -6.19
CA ASP A 84 8.76 -1.14 -5.10
C ASP A 84 7.79 -0.05 -5.62
N LEU A 85 8.23 0.77 -6.59
CA LEU A 85 7.39 1.76 -7.26
C LEU A 85 6.27 1.08 -8.05
N PHE A 86 6.60 0.09 -8.88
CA PHE A 86 5.64 -0.67 -9.69
C PHE A 86 4.54 -1.29 -8.82
N VAL A 87 4.92 -2.07 -7.79
CA VAL A 87 3.99 -2.74 -6.89
C VAL A 87 3.13 -1.71 -6.13
N SER A 88 3.72 -0.59 -5.71
CA SER A 88 2.99 0.48 -5.03
C SER A 88 1.99 1.18 -5.94
N ALA A 89 2.33 1.42 -7.20
CA ALA A 89 1.42 2.02 -8.19
C ALA A 89 0.28 1.06 -8.53
N CYS A 90 0.57 -0.21 -8.79
CA CYS A 90 -0.43 -1.25 -9.04
C CYS A 90 -1.38 -1.46 -7.85
N ASP A 91 -0.90 -1.32 -6.61
CA ASP A 91 -1.76 -1.43 -5.42
C ASP A 91 -2.78 -0.28 -5.31
N ILE A 92 -2.45 0.91 -5.82
CA ILE A 92 -3.38 2.05 -5.82
C ILE A 92 -4.45 1.90 -6.92
N MET A 93 -4.11 1.30 -8.06
CA MET A 93 -5.04 1.10 -9.18
C MET A 93 -6.26 0.27 -8.76
N PRO A 94 -7.52 0.70 -9.05
CA PRO A 94 -8.71 -0.09 -8.68
C PRO A 94 -8.78 -1.45 -9.38
N SER A 95 -8.41 -1.51 -10.66
CA SER A 95 -8.31 -2.69 -11.51
C SER A 95 -7.31 -2.43 -12.64
N PHE A 96 -6.89 -3.48 -13.34
CA PHE A 96 -5.96 -3.37 -14.48
C PHE A 96 -6.67 -3.34 -15.85
N THR A 97 -8.00 -3.47 -15.85
CA THR A 97 -8.83 -3.59 -17.06
C THR A 97 -9.01 -2.30 -17.86
N LYS A 98 -8.56 -1.15 -17.35
CA LYS A 98 -8.71 0.18 -18.00
C LYS A 98 -7.39 0.76 -18.53
N LEU A 99 -6.34 -0.05 -18.52
CA LEU A 99 -5.00 0.32 -18.98
C LEU A 99 -4.85 0.01 -20.48
N GLY A 100 -3.82 0.57 -21.14
CA GLY A 100 -3.46 0.15 -22.49
C GLY A 100 -3.13 -1.34 -22.56
N LEU A 101 -3.36 -1.98 -23.71
CA LEU A 101 -3.20 -3.44 -23.87
C LEU A 101 -1.77 -3.91 -23.55
N THR A 102 -0.76 -3.17 -23.97
CA THR A 102 0.66 -3.46 -23.68
C THR A 102 0.92 -3.46 -22.19
N LEU A 103 0.61 -2.35 -21.50
CA LEU A 103 0.77 -2.22 -20.06
C LEU A 103 -0.05 -3.28 -19.29
N GLN A 104 -1.28 -3.55 -19.73
CA GLN A 104 -2.11 -4.58 -19.13
C GLN A 104 -1.45 -5.96 -19.22
N SER A 105 -0.91 -6.32 -20.39
CA SER A 105 -0.20 -7.59 -20.61
C SER A 105 1.05 -7.71 -19.73
N GLU A 106 1.84 -6.64 -19.63
CA GLU A 106 3.02 -6.60 -18.77
C GLU A 106 2.66 -6.78 -17.29
N ILE A 107 1.63 -6.07 -16.80
CA ILE A 107 1.13 -6.25 -15.43
C ILE A 107 0.63 -7.68 -15.19
N LEU A 108 -0.12 -8.25 -16.14
CA LEU A 108 -0.63 -9.62 -16.04
C LEU A 108 0.52 -10.63 -15.97
N ASN A 109 1.59 -10.44 -16.74
CA ASN A 109 2.79 -11.28 -16.63
C ASN A 109 3.42 -11.24 -15.24
N ILE A 110 3.33 -10.14 -14.49
CA ILE A 110 3.92 -10.04 -13.15
C ILE A 110 3.02 -10.60 -12.03
N PHE A 111 1.70 -10.58 -12.19
CA PHE A 111 0.75 -10.93 -11.12
C PHE A 111 -0.13 -12.17 -11.38
N THR A 112 -0.03 -12.80 -12.56
CA THR A 112 -0.71 -14.07 -12.85
C THR A 112 0.15 -15.22 -12.31
N LEU A 113 -0.38 -16.02 -11.38
CA LEU A 113 0.41 -16.79 -10.41
C LEU A 113 1.38 -17.85 -10.99
N ASP A 114 1.06 -18.36 -12.16
CA ASP A 114 1.74 -19.44 -12.88
C ASP A 114 2.66 -18.94 -14.00
N THR A 115 2.73 -17.63 -14.26
CA THR A 115 3.69 -17.11 -15.23
C THR A 115 5.11 -17.19 -14.66
N PRO A 116 6.13 -17.45 -15.50
CA PRO A 116 7.52 -17.46 -15.06
C PRO A 116 7.93 -16.14 -14.37
N GLN A 117 7.45 -15.01 -14.88
CA GLN A 117 7.76 -13.68 -14.36
C GLN A 117 7.11 -13.44 -12.99
N CYS A 118 5.89 -13.93 -12.75
CA CYS A 118 5.26 -13.86 -11.41
C CYS A 118 5.99 -14.76 -10.42
N ILE A 119 6.38 -15.97 -10.81
CA ILE A 119 7.15 -16.89 -9.94
C ILE A 119 8.48 -16.25 -9.52
N GLU A 120 9.21 -15.63 -10.45
CA GLU A 120 10.46 -14.94 -10.14
C GLU A 120 10.24 -13.67 -9.32
N THR A 121 9.24 -12.85 -9.65
CA THR A 121 8.87 -11.65 -8.85
C THR A 121 8.49 -12.04 -7.43
N ARG A 122 7.71 -13.11 -7.27
CA ARG A 122 7.30 -13.67 -5.98
C ARG A 122 8.52 -14.09 -5.16
N LYS A 123 9.53 -14.74 -5.76
CA LYS A 123 10.78 -15.08 -5.06
C LYS A 123 11.53 -13.84 -4.55
N ILE A 124 11.58 -12.77 -5.34
CA ILE A 124 12.22 -11.50 -4.94
C ILE A 124 11.45 -10.88 -3.77
N ILE A 125 10.14 -10.69 -3.91
CA ILE A 125 9.30 -9.97 -2.94
C ILE A 125 9.15 -10.77 -1.63
N LEU A 126 8.83 -12.07 -1.70
CA LEU A 126 8.67 -12.91 -0.50
C LEU A 126 10.02 -13.31 0.12
N GLY A 127 11.12 -13.13 -0.61
CA GLY A 127 12.48 -13.33 -0.09
C GLY A 127 12.88 -12.26 0.93
N ASP A 128 12.40 -11.03 0.77
CA ASP A 128 12.66 -9.93 1.70
C ASP A 128 11.56 -9.83 2.78
N LEU A 129 11.68 -10.68 3.81
CA LEU A 129 10.74 -10.73 4.93
C LEU A 129 10.69 -9.42 5.75
N SER A 130 11.63 -8.48 5.55
CA SER A 130 11.61 -7.19 6.22
C SER A 130 10.56 -6.23 5.65
N LYS A 131 10.12 -6.45 4.41
CA LYS A 131 9.16 -5.59 3.68
C LYS A 131 7.76 -6.18 3.60
N LEU A 132 7.20 -6.61 4.74
CA LEU A 132 5.89 -7.27 4.76
C LEU A 132 4.75 -6.44 4.13
N LEU A 133 4.79 -5.11 4.26
CA LEU A 133 3.80 -4.24 3.60
C LEU A 133 3.89 -4.27 2.06
N VAL A 134 5.07 -4.48 1.48
CA VAL A 134 5.24 -4.65 0.02
C VAL A 134 4.71 -6.02 -0.40
N ILE A 135 4.94 -7.05 0.41
CA ILE A 135 4.38 -8.40 0.20
C ILE A 135 2.84 -8.34 0.22
N ASN A 136 2.25 -7.61 1.16
CA ASN A 136 0.80 -7.38 1.21
C ASN A 136 0.26 -6.70 -0.05
N LYS A 137 0.98 -5.69 -0.59
CA LYS A 137 0.64 -5.04 -1.87
C LYS A 137 0.71 -6.02 -3.04
N PHE A 138 1.73 -6.86 -3.09
CA PHE A 138 1.88 -7.90 -4.13
C PHE A 138 0.69 -8.86 -4.13
N PHE A 139 0.28 -9.38 -2.96
CA PHE A 139 -0.90 -10.24 -2.87
C PHE A 139 -2.18 -9.54 -3.29
N ARG A 140 -2.37 -8.27 -2.92
CA ARG A 140 -3.52 -7.48 -3.39
C ARG A 140 -3.53 -7.31 -4.90
N CYS A 141 -2.38 -7.16 -5.54
CA CYS A 141 -2.29 -7.09 -6.99
C CYS A 141 -2.66 -8.42 -7.65
N CYS A 142 -2.20 -9.56 -7.11
CA CYS A 142 -2.62 -10.89 -7.56
C CYS A 142 -4.15 -11.08 -7.43
N ILE A 143 -4.72 -10.66 -6.30
CA ILE A 143 -6.17 -10.69 -6.07
C ILE A 143 -6.92 -9.85 -7.11
N LYS A 144 -6.41 -8.67 -7.50
CA LYS A 144 -7.03 -7.85 -8.54
C LYS A 144 -7.04 -8.54 -9.91
N VAL A 145 -5.97 -9.27 -10.26
CA VAL A 145 -5.94 -10.06 -11.49
C VAL A 145 -7.06 -11.09 -11.47
N ILE A 146 -7.13 -11.92 -10.42
CA ILE A 146 -8.18 -12.95 -10.29
C ILE A 146 -9.57 -12.33 -10.36
N GLN A 147 -9.79 -11.23 -9.62
CA GLN A 147 -11.11 -10.64 -9.46
C GLN A 147 -11.64 -9.92 -10.70
N PHE A 148 -10.77 -9.31 -11.51
CA PHE A 148 -11.18 -8.38 -12.56
C PHE A 148 -10.75 -8.78 -13.96
N ASN A 149 -9.69 -9.56 -14.11
CA ASN A 149 -9.15 -9.93 -15.42
C ASN A 149 -9.56 -11.34 -15.86
N LEU A 150 -9.87 -12.23 -14.91
CA LEU A 150 -10.45 -13.53 -15.22
C LEU A 150 -11.97 -13.39 -15.32
N THR A 151 -12.56 -13.93 -16.38
CA THR A 151 -14.01 -13.90 -16.63
C THR A 151 -14.68 -15.24 -16.33
N ASP A 152 -13.95 -16.35 -16.46
CA ASP A 152 -14.45 -17.67 -16.13
C ASP A 152 -14.38 -17.94 -14.62
N HIS A 153 -15.50 -18.39 -14.05
CA HIS A 153 -15.60 -18.68 -12.61
C HIS A 153 -14.76 -19.90 -12.23
N THR A 154 -14.61 -20.88 -13.12
CA THR A 154 -13.83 -22.09 -12.82
C THR A 154 -12.35 -21.74 -12.70
N GLU A 155 -11.82 -20.99 -13.66
CA GLU A 155 -10.47 -20.44 -13.62
C GLU A 155 -10.24 -19.53 -12.40
N GLN A 156 -11.22 -18.68 -12.06
CA GLN A 156 -11.15 -17.84 -10.85
C GLN A 156 -11.01 -18.67 -9.57
N GLU A 157 -11.79 -19.74 -9.41
CA GLU A 157 -11.72 -20.63 -8.25
C GLU A 157 -10.38 -21.38 -8.20
N GLU A 158 -9.88 -21.88 -9.33
CA GLU A 158 -8.57 -22.53 -9.42
C GLU A 158 -7.45 -21.60 -8.96
N LYS A 159 -7.38 -20.39 -9.53
CA LYS A 159 -6.37 -19.39 -9.16
C LYS A 159 -6.54 -18.89 -7.73
N THR A 160 -7.76 -18.88 -7.22
CA THR A 160 -8.03 -18.55 -5.81
C THR A 160 -7.48 -19.63 -4.88
N LEU A 161 -7.65 -20.92 -5.19
CA LEU A 161 -7.08 -22.02 -4.41
C LEU A 161 -5.54 -22.02 -4.47
N GLU A 162 -4.95 -21.74 -5.63
CA GLU A 162 -3.50 -21.57 -5.77
C GLU A 162 -2.98 -20.44 -4.87
N LEU A 163 -3.66 -19.28 -4.90
CA LEU A 163 -3.33 -18.14 -4.03
C LEU A 163 -3.46 -18.47 -2.54
N GLU A 164 -4.50 -19.22 -2.15
CA GLU A 164 -4.68 -19.67 -0.77
C GLU A 164 -3.48 -20.48 -0.28
N SER A 165 -3.01 -21.45 -1.10
CA SER A 165 -1.83 -22.25 -0.77
C SER A 165 -0.62 -21.35 -0.59
N ILE A 166 -0.30 -20.51 -1.58
CA ILE A 166 0.86 -19.61 -1.57
C ILE A 166 0.85 -18.70 -0.33
N MET A 167 -0.30 -18.08 -0.02
CA MET A 167 -0.42 -17.20 1.13
C MET A 167 -0.28 -17.96 2.44
N SER A 168 -0.89 -19.15 2.57
CA SER A 168 -0.81 -19.95 3.79
C SER A 168 0.62 -20.44 4.07
N ASP A 169 1.34 -20.89 3.04
CA ASP A 169 2.74 -21.29 3.12
C ASP A 169 3.62 -20.09 3.50
N PHE A 170 3.37 -18.93 2.90
CA PHE A 170 4.09 -17.71 3.24
C PHE A 170 3.84 -17.27 4.69
N ILE A 171 2.59 -17.31 5.16
CA ILE A 171 2.25 -17.00 6.57
C ILE A 171 3.05 -17.92 7.50
N PHE A 172 3.09 -19.22 7.22
CA PHE A 172 3.87 -20.18 8.01
C PHE A 172 5.36 -19.85 8.04
N VAL A 173 5.94 -19.55 6.86
CA VAL A 173 7.34 -19.14 6.74
C VAL A 173 7.61 -17.87 7.54
N TYR A 174 6.75 -16.86 7.42
CA TYR A 174 6.90 -15.57 8.06
C TYR A 174 6.88 -15.69 9.59
N ILE A 175 5.84 -16.33 10.17
CA ILE A 175 5.72 -16.47 11.63
C ILE A 175 6.84 -17.34 12.23
N THR A 176 7.41 -18.24 11.43
CA THR A 176 8.51 -19.11 11.87
C THR A 176 9.85 -18.38 11.82
N LYS A 177 10.18 -17.72 10.72
CA LYS A 177 11.48 -17.06 10.52
C LYS A 177 11.59 -15.70 11.23
N MET A 178 10.50 -14.94 11.30
CA MET A 178 10.49 -13.59 11.88
C MET A 178 10.04 -13.58 13.34
N ARG A 179 10.00 -14.72 14.04
CA ARG A 179 9.37 -14.89 15.36
C ARG A 179 9.68 -13.78 16.39
N THR A 180 10.92 -13.30 16.44
CA THR A 180 11.37 -12.25 17.39
C THR A 180 11.29 -10.84 16.80
N THR A 181 11.11 -10.73 15.50
CA THR A 181 11.23 -9.49 14.73
C THR A 181 9.97 -9.08 13.99
N ILE A 182 8.83 -9.71 14.30
CA ILE A 182 7.54 -9.57 13.63
C ILE A 182 7.11 -8.10 13.46
N ASP A 183 6.73 -7.75 12.22
CA ASP A 183 5.94 -6.56 11.92
C ASP A 183 4.47 -6.85 12.26
N VAL A 184 4.05 -6.37 13.43
CA VAL A 184 2.70 -6.60 14.01
C VAL A 184 1.61 -6.07 13.07
N VAL A 185 1.79 -4.87 12.51
CA VAL A 185 0.77 -4.22 11.67
C VAL A 185 0.71 -4.90 10.31
N GLY A 186 1.87 -5.18 9.70
CA GLY A 186 1.93 -5.90 8.43
C GLY A 186 1.34 -7.32 8.54
N LEU A 187 1.56 -8.00 9.67
CA LEU A 187 1.04 -9.36 9.88
C LEU A 187 -0.48 -9.35 10.07
N GLN A 188 -1.03 -8.41 10.83
CA GLN A 188 -2.49 -8.24 10.91
C GLN A 188 -3.08 -8.03 9.51
N GLU A 189 -2.51 -7.11 8.74
CA GLU A 189 -2.99 -6.81 7.38
C GLU A 189 -2.92 -8.04 6.46
N LEU A 190 -1.84 -8.84 6.54
CA LEU A 190 -1.70 -10.08 5.76
C LEU A 190 -2.85 -11.07 6.03
N ILE A 191 -3.17 -11.29 7.30
CA ILE A 191 -4.25 -12.22 7.69
C ILE A 191 -5.61 -11.64 7.30
N GLU A 192 -5.82 -10.33 7.44
CA GLU A 192 -7.04 -9.66 6.97
C GLU A 192 -7.20 -9.72 5.44
N ILE A 193 -6.12 -9.65 4.66
CA ILE A 193 -6.16 -9.88 3.19
C ILE A 193 -6.62 -11.31 2.92
N PHE A 194 -6.00 -12.31 3.56
CA PHE A 194 -6.37 -13.71 3.37
C PHE A 194 -7.87 -13.93 3.67
N ILE A 195 -8.36 -13.44 4.80
CA ILE A 195 -9.75 -13.65 5.21
C ILE A 195 -10.71 -12.83 4.34
N PHE A 196 -10.55 -11.51 4.27
CA PHE A 196 -11.57 -10.65 3.68
C PHE A 196 -11.47 -10.52 2.15
N GLN A 197 -10.29 -10.67 1.58
CA GLN A 197 -10.12 -10.56 0.13
C GLN A 197 -10.12 -11.93 -0.52
N VAL A 198 -9.42 -12.92 0.04
CA VAL A 198 -9.42 -14.28 -0.55
C VAL A 198 -10.68 -15.04 -0.13
N LYS A 199 -10.83 -15.41 1.15
CA LYS A 199 -11.93 -16.31 1.61
C LYS A 199 -13.33 -15.70 1.51
N VAL A 200 -13.46 -14.38 1.54
CA VAL A 200 -14.75 -13.66 1.44
C VAL A 200 -15.00 -13.12 0.05
N LYS A 201 -14.10 -12.28 -0.49
CA LYS A 201 -14.38 -11.51 -1.71
C LYS A 201 -14.23 -12.34 -2.99
N LEU A 202 -13.15 -13.10 -3.16
CA LEU A 202 -12.95 -13.96 -4.33
C LEU A 202 -13.95 -15.13 -4.36
N HIS A 203 -14.16 -15.78 -3.22
CA HIS A 203 -15.15 -16.87 -3.07
C HIS A 203 -16.62 -16.42 -3.01
N HIS A 204 -16.90 -15.11 -3.02
CA HIS A 204 -18.24 -14.55 -2.82
C HIS A 204 -18.98 -15.06 -1.55
N LYS A 205 -18.25 -15.39 -0.49
CA LYS A 205 -18.79 -15.92 0.78
C LYS A 205 -19.06 -14.81 1.80
N LYS A 206 -19.97 -15.08 2.75
CA LYS A 206 -20.20 -14.17 3.89
C LYS A 206 -19.04 -14.29 4.90
N PRO A 207 -18.58 -13.18 5.51
CA PRO A 207 -17.57 -13.22 6.55
C PRO A 207 -18.05 -14.05 7.76
N SER A 208 -17.14 -14.82 8.36
CA SER A 208 -17.41 -15.64 9.54
C SER A 208 -16.13 -15.86 10.36
N PRO A 209 -16.18 -15.86 11.71
CA PRO A 209 -15.02 -16.20 12.54
C PRO A 209 -14.44 -17.59 12.24
N ASN A 210 -15.27 -18.51 11.70
CA ASN A 210 -14.82 -19.83 11.31
C ASN A 210 -13.73 -19.81 10.24
N MET A 211 -13.64 -18.75 9.42
CA MET A 211 -12.55 -18.59 8.45
C MET A 211 -11.19 -18.41 9.13
N TYR A 212 -11.14 -17.65 10.23
CA TYR A 212 -9.94 -17.49 11.04
C TYR A 212 -9.55 -18.81 11.72
N TRP A 213 -10.52 -19.47 12.37
CA TRP A 213 -10.26 -20.74 13.06
C TRP A 213 -9.89 -21.87 12.10
N ALA A 214 -10.44 -21.90 10.88
CA ALA A 214 -10.04 -22.83 9.84
C ALA A 214 -8.58 -22.63 9.42
N LEU A 215 -8.14 -21.39 9.23
CA LEU A 215 -6.74 -21.07 8.97
C LEU A 215 -5.83 -21.46 10.14
N CYS A 216 -6.26 -21.27 11.38
CA CYS A 216 -5.49 -21.70 12.55
C CYS A 216 -5.41 -23.23 12.69
N LYS A 217 -6.41 -23.97 12.17
CA LYS A 217 -6.34 -25.44 12.12
C LYS A 217 -5.34 -25.92 11.07
N THR A 218 -5.22 -25.24 9.93
CA THR A 218 -4.20 -25.57 8.91
C THR A 218 -2.80 -25.10 9.33
N LEU A 219 -2.72 -24.01 10.11
CA LEU A 219 -1.48 -23.45 10.65
C LEU A 219 -1.51 -23.41 12.18
N PRO A 220 -1.24 -24.53 12.89
CA PRO A 220 -1.40 -24.62 14.36
C PRO A 220 -0.58 -23.61 15.18
N LYS A 221 0.52 -23.08 14.63
CA LYS A 221 1.35 -22.04 15.27
C LYS A 221 0.74 -20.64 15.18
N LEU A 222 -0.25 -20.42 14.33
CA LEU A 222 -0.78 -19.09 14.03
C LEU A 222 -1.47 -18.45 15.23
N SER A 223 -2.48 -19.11 15.82
CA SER A 223 -3.20 -18.54 16.97
C SER A 223 -2.28 -18.26 18.16
N PRO A 224 -1.38 -19.18 18.61
CA PRO A 224 -0.41 -18.87 19.65
C PRO A 224 0.47 -17.66 19.35
N THR A 225 0.94 -17.52 18.10
CA THR A 225 1.73 -16.36 17.68
C THR A 225 0.92 -15.06 17.71
N LEU A 226 -0.29 -15.05 17.14
CA LEU A 226 -1.12 -13.84 17.04
C LEU A 226 -1.65 -13.38 18.40
N LYS A 227 -1.95 -14.30 19.32
CA LYS A 227 -2.30 -13.98 20.72
C LYS A 227 -1.14 -13.35 21.50
N GLY A 228 0.09 -13.79 21.22
CA GLY A 228 1.30 -13.30 21.90
C GLY A 228 1.83 -11.96 21.39
N LEU A 229 1.25 -11.41 20.32
CA LEU A 229 1.66 -10.15 19.72
C LEU A 229 0.56 -9.09 19.92
N TYR A 230 0.94 -7.93 20.41
CA TYR A 230 0.00 -6.89 20.84
C TYR A 230 0.08 -5.65 19.94
N LEU A 231 -1.07 -5.19 19.45
CA LEU A 231 -1.21 -3.94 18.70
C LEU A 231 -1.29 -2.73 19.64
N SER A 232 -1.95 -2.93 20.78
CA SER A 232 -2.03 -1.98 21.89
C SER A 232 -2.05 -2.76 23.19
N LYS A 233 -2.00 -2.05 24.32
CA LYS A 233 -2.19 -2.65 25.64
C LYS A 233 -3.47 -3.52 25.63
N ASP A 234 -3.32 -4.78 26.00
CA ASP A 234 -4.40 -5.79 26.14
C ASP A 234 -5.17 -6.13 24.85
N VAL A 235 -4.70 -5.74 23.66
CA VAL A 235 -5.30 -6.13 22.36
C VAL A 235 -4.27 -6.86 21.52
N SER A 236 -4.43 -8.18 21.42
CA SER A 236 -3.60 -9.01 20.55
C SER A 236 -3.98 -8.84 19.07
N ILE A 237 -3.13 -9.31 18.15
CA ILE A 237 -3.48 -9.35 16.73
C ILE A 237 -4.71 -10.25 16.51
N GLU A 238 -4.82 -11.36 17.25
CA GLU A 238 -5.99 -12.24 17.16
C GLU A 238 -7.29 -11.49 17.54
N ASP A 239 -7.27 -10.75 18.65
CA ASP A 239 -8.43 -9.96 19.10
C ASP A 239 -8.84 -8.92 18.05
N ALA A 240 -7.86 -8.25 17.43
CA ALA A 240 -8.10 -7.28 16.39
C ALA A 240 -8.73 -7.91 15.13
N ILE A 241 -8.24 -9.08 14.68
CA ILE A 241 -8.77 -9.78 13.52
C ILE A 241 -10.22 -10.25 13.76
N LEU A 242 -10.49 -10.87 14.92
CA LEU A 242 -11.83 -11.32 15.27
C LEU A 242 -12.80 -10.13 15.36
N ASN A 243 -12.39 -9.02 15.97
CA ASN A 243 -13.17 -7.79 15.98
C ASN A 243 -13.39 -7.21 14.57
N SER A 244 -12.39 -7.24 13.68
CA SER A 244 -12.54 -6.86 12.28
C SER A 244 -13.59 -7.72 11.56
N ILE A 245 -13.63 -9.03 11.84
CA ILE A 245 -14.62 -9.97 11.28
C ILE A 245 -16.03 -9.61 11.76
N ASP A 246 -16.20 -9.40 13.06
CA ASP A 246 -17.50 -9.03 13.64
C ASP A 246 -18.02 -7.71 13.09
N ASN A 247 -17.16 -6.69 12.99
CA ASN A 247 -17.50 -5.40 12.39
C ASN A 247 -17.94 -5.55 10.92
N LYS A 248 -17.28 -6.45 10.16
CA LYS A 248 -17.66 -6.73 8.78
C LYS A 248 -19.02 -7.43 8.69
N ILE A 249 -19.29 -8.40 9.56
CA ILE A 249 -20.59 -9.09 9.64
C ILE A 249 -21.72 -8.09 9.91
N GLN A 250 -21.52 -7.18 10.86
CA GLN A 250 -22.52 -6.15 11.18
C GLN A 250 -22.75 -5.19 10.00
N LYS A 251 -21.68 -4.77 9.32
CA LYS A 251 -21.77 -3.91 8.13
C LYS A 251 -22.56 -4.56 6.99
N ASP A 252 -22.39 -5.86 6.77
CA ASP A 252 -23.10 -6.58 5.71
C ASP A 252 -24.58 -6.82 6.08
N LYS A 253 -24.89 -7.08 7.37
CA LYS A 253 -26.29 -7.13 7.87
C LYS A 253 -27.01 -5.79 7.74
N ALA A 254 -26.33 -4.68 8.04
CA ALA A 254 -26.91 -3.34 7.93
C ALA A 254 -27.32 -2.98 6.49
N LYS A 255 -26.50 -3.37 5.50
CA LYS A 255 -26.82 -3.19 4.07
C LYS A 255 -28.06 -3.97 3.62
N SER A 256 -28.29 -5.16 4.19
CA SER A 256 -29.46 -5.98 3.88
C SER A 256 -30.76 -5.36 4.41
N LYS A 257 -30.76 -4.83 5.64
CA LYS A 257 -31.94 -4.18 6.23
C LYS A 257 -32.34 -2.89 5.53
N GLY A 258 -31.38 -2.16 4.94
CA GLY A 258 -31.66 -0.93 4.18
C GLY A 258 -32.45 -1.17 2.88
N LYS A 259 -32.38 -2.37 2.28
CA LYS A 259 -33.08 -2.68 1.03
C LYS A 259 -34.54 -3.12 1.22
N GLN A 260 -34.94 -3.59 2.42
CA GLN A 260 -36.30 -4.11 2.64
C GLN A 260 -37.36 -3.05 2.97
N ARG A 261 -37.02 -1.77 3.07
CA ARG A 261 -37.99 -0.69 3.36
C ARG A 261 -38.46 0.11 2.13
N GLY A 262 -38.09 -0.28 0.92
CA GLY A 262 -38.60 0.30 -0.33
C GLY A 262 -39.52 -0.67 -1.06
N VAL A 263 -40.69 -0.19 -1.48
CA VAL A 263 -41.73 -0.89 -2.28
C VAL A 263 -42.68 -1.81 -1.50
N LYS A 264 -43.51 -1.20 -0.64
CA LYS A 264 -44.91 -1.64 -0.48
C LYS A 264 -45.72 -1.00 -1.61
N GLN A 265 -45.78 -1.65 -2.78
CA GLN A 265 -46.81 -1.31 -3.76
C GLN A 265 -48.14 -1.84 -3.25
N LYS A 266 -49.03 -0.90 -2.90
CA LYS A 266 -50.46 -1.13 -2.74
C LYS A 266 -51.00 -1.60 -4.09
N ILE A 267 -51.35 -2.87 -4.23
CA ILE A 267 -52.22 -3.34 -5.31
C ILE A 267 -53.50 -3.86 -4.66
N HIS A 268 -54.59 -3.21 -5.06
CA HIS A 268 -55.97 -3.46 -4.67
C HIS A 268 -56.45 -4.85 -5.12
N HIS A 269 -57.25 -5.46 -4.24
CA HIS A 269 -58.37 -6.39 -4.50
C HIS A 269 -58.44 -7.11 -5.86
N PHE A 270 -58.46 -8.45 -5.83
CA PHE A 270 -59.65 -9.20 -6.26
C PHE A 270 -59.68 -10.57 -5.56
N HIS A 271 -60.88 -10.93 -5.13
CA HIS A 271 -61.24 -12.08 -4.29
C HIS A 271 -61.46 -13.31 -5.17
N GLU A 272 -60.91 -14.47 -4.82
CA GLU A 272 -61.45 -15.76 -5.27
C GLU A 272 -61.18 -16.84 -4.20
N PRO A 273 -62.20 -17.60 -3.74
CA PRO A 273 -62.06 -18.50 -2.59
C PRO A 273 -62.02 -20.00 -2.98
N MET A 274 -61.59 -20.79 -1.99
CA MET A 274 -61.77 -22.24 -1.81
C MET A 274 -60.83 -23.18 -2.59
N LEU A 275 -60.05 -23.99 -1.86
CA LEU A 275 -60.42 -25.37 -1.44
C LEU A 275 -59.22 -26.05 -0.75
N HIS A 276 -59.49 -26.69 0.41
CA HIS A 276 -58.92 -27.97 0.92
C HIS A 276 -57.39 -28.14 1.09
N ASN A 277 -56.84 -28.85 2.09
CA ASN A 277 -57.30 -29.55 3.29
C ASN A 277 -56.01 -30.01 4.04
N SER A 278 -56.11 -30.28 5.36
CA SER A 278 -55.36 -31.30 6.16
C SER A 278 -53.80 -31.27 6.14
N SER A 279 -53.03 -31.19 7.24
CA SER A 279 -53.06 -31.82 8.58
C SER A 279 -52.00 -31.10 9.46
N GLU A 280 -52.27 -30.72 10.72
CA GLU A 280 -51.97 -31.48 11.99
C GLU A 280 -50.49 -31.91 12.09
N GLU A 281 -49.70 -31.75 13.16
CA GLU A 281 -49.89 -31.48 14.60
C GLU A 281 -48.50 -31.21 15.24
N GLN A 282 -48.35 -30.18 16.10
CA GLN A 282 -48.02 -30.23 17.55
C GLN A 282 -46.58 -30.60 18.01
N VAL A 283 -45.83 -29.69 18.68
CA VAL A 283 -45.63 -29.50 20.18
C VAL A 283 -44.31 -30.18 20.64
N LYS A 284 -43.24 -29.53 21.13
CA LYS A 284 -42.92 -28.69 22.33
C LYS A 284 -42.00 -29.47 23.31
N VAL A 285 -41.34 -28.77 24.25
CA VAL A 285 -40.54 -29.18 25.45
C VAL A 285 -39.02 -28.97 25.27
N GLU A 286 -38.33 -27.97 25.85
CA GLU A 286 -38.02 -27.56 27.25
C GLU A 286 -36.73 -28.16 27.87
N ASP A 287 -35.81 -27.24 28.18
CA ASP A 287 -34.99 -27.05 29.39
C ASP A 287 -33.76 -27.88 29.82
N ALA A 288 -32.88 -27.10 30.51
CA ALA A 288 -31.90 -27.45 31.55
C ALA A 288 -30.49 -27.92 31.12
N PHE A 289 -29.37 -27.66 31.81
CA PHE A 289 -28.88 -26.79 32.90
C PHE A 289 -27.39 -27.20 33.12
N ASN A 290 -26.60 -26.43 33.87
CA ASN A 290 -25.32 -26.77 34.55
C ASN A 290 -23.92 -26.47 33.95
N GLN A 291 -23.39 -25.31 34.39
CA GLN A 291 -22.10 -25.05 35.06
C GLN A 291 -21.00 -26.16 35.14
N ARG A 292 -19.74 -25.75 34.88
CA ARG A 292 -18.60 -25.97 35.80
C ARG A 292 -17.40 -25.04 35.51
N THR A 293 -16.96 -24.34 36.55
CA THR A 293 -15.77 -23.47 36.68
C THR A 293 -14.58 -24.24 37.26
N SER A 294 -13.35 -23.83 36.94
CA SER A 294 -12.10 -23.95 37.75
C SER A 294 -10.99 -23.15 37.03
N THR A 295 -10.51 -21.99 37.52
CA THR A 295 -9.35 -21.76 38.44
C THR A 295 -8.05 -22.43 38.01
N ASP A 296 -6.84 -21.87 38.06
CA ASP A 296 -6.24 -20.58 38.40
C ASP A 296 -4.71 -20.75 38.12
N SER A 297 -3.91 -19.68 38.23
CA SER A 297 -2.46 -19.63 38.50
C SER A 297 -1.45 -19.21 37.39
N ARG A 298 -1.04 -17.93 37.50
CA ARG A 298 0.29 -17.44 37.97
C ARG A 298 1.49 -17.32 36.99
N LEU A 299 1.71 -16.07 36.55
CA LEU A 299 2.94 -15.23 36.60
C LEU A 299 4.35 -15.87 36.54
N GLN A 300 5.16 -15.43 35.57
CA GLN A 300 6.51 -14.81 35.73
C GLN A 300 7.05 -14.36 34.34
N SER A 301 7.30 -13.05 34.11
CA SER A 301 8.57 -12.32 34.31
C SER A 301 9.65 -12.77 33.30
N THR A 302 9.97 -12.02 32.24
CA THR A 302 10.90 -10.85 32.12
C THR A 302 11.99 -11.21 31.11
N GLY A 303 12.24 -10.34 30.14
CA GLY A 303 13.32 -10.52 29.17
C GLY A 303 13.33 -9.45 28.07
N THR A 304 13.61 -8.20 28.44
CA THR A 304 13.87 -7.12 27.48
C THR A 304 15.38 -6.89 27.36
N ALA A 305 15.91 -7.08 26.16
CA ALA A 305 17.21 -6.56 25.73
C ALA A 305 17.06 -5.91 24.33
N PRO A 306 17.86 -4.88 24.01
CA PRO A 306 17.42 -3.72 23.24
C PRO A 306 17.56 -3.92 21.72
N ARG A 307 16.60 -3.38 20.98
CA ARG A 307 16.56 -3.45 19.50
C ARG A 307 17.19 -2.20 18.88
N LYS A 308 18.23 -2.45 18.07
CA LYS A 308 18.91 -1.52 17.17
C LYS A 308 17.91 -0.78 16.26
N LYS A 309 17.93 0.55 16.26
CA LYS A 309 17.18 1.40 15.32
C LYS A 309 17.90 1.39 13.97
N ASN A 310 17.34 0.71 12.98
CA ASN A 310 17.63 1.02 11.58
C ASN A 310 16.54 1.97 11.08
N ASN A 311 16.97 3.18 10.75
CA ASN A 311 16.16 4.25 10.19
C ASN A 311 15.92 3.95 8.71
N ASP A 312 14.73 3.47 8.35
CA ASP A 312 14.27 3.46 6.97
C ASP A 312 13.11 4.47 6.79
N ILE A 313 13.45 5.59 6.15
CA ILE A 313 12.57 6.73 5.85
C ILE A 313 11.43 6.33 4.90
N THR A 314 11.48 5.14 4.31
CA THR A 314 10.45 4.55 3.44
C THR A 314 9.30 3.88 4.22
N VAL A 315 9.55 3.40 5.44
CA VAL A 315 8.51 2.82 6.34
C VAL A 315 7.61 3.90 6.93
N LEU A 316 8.14 5.12 7.08
CA LEU A 316 7.40 6.28 7.59
C LEU A 316 6.30 6.74 6.64
N ALA A 317 6.47 6.69 5.32
CA ALA A 317 5.42 7.15 4.39
C ALA A 317 4.19 6.20 4.36
N GLY A 318 4.40 4.88 4.43
CA GLY A 318 3.31 3.90 4.44
C GLY A 318 2.57 3.83 5.78
N SER A 319 3.31 3.87 6.89
CA SER A 319 2.74 3.87 8.25
C SER A 319 2.02 5.19 8.56
N PHE A 320 2.53 6.32 8.08
CA PHE A 320 1.89 7.62 8.29
C PHE A 320 0.50 7.66 7.65
N TRP A 321 0.30 7.14 6.44
CA TRP A 321 -1.03 7.10 5.82
C TRP A 321 -1.98 6.10 6.47
N ALA A 322 -1.49 4.96 6.96
CA ALA A 322 -2.31 3.99 7.71
C ALA A 322 -2.79 4.58 9.05
N VAL A 323 -1.89 5.25 9.78
CA VAL A 323 -2.20 5.97 11.02
C VAL A 323 -3.12 7.15 10.74
N LEU A 324 -2.86 7.95 9.70
CA LEU A 324 -3.69 9.10 9.33
C LEU A 324 -5.09 8.66 8.89
N LYS A 325 -5.22 7.58 8.12
CA LYS A 325 -6.51 7.01 7.70
C LYS A 325 -7.29 6.46 8.89
N HIS A 326 -6.65 5.77 9.82
CA HIS A 326 -7.26 5.28 11.06
C HIS A 326 -7.71 6.43 11.99
N HIS A 327 -6.91 7.51 12.09
CA HIS A 327 -7.23 8.68 12.91
C HIS A 327 -8.34 9.55 12.29
N PHE A 328 -8.32 9.76 10.96
CA PHE A 328 -9.35 10.54 10.27
C PHE A 328 -10.69 9.78 10.17
N THR A 329 -10.69 8.48 9.89
CA THR A 329 -11.95 7.71 9.81
C THR A 329 -12.68 7.58 11.15
N ARG A 330 -11.98 7.68 12.28
CA ARG A 330 -12.59 7.62 13.63
C ARG A 330 -12.96 9.00 14.21
N SER A 331 -12.24 10.05 13.83
CA SER A 331 -12.44 11.43 14.33
C SER A 331 -13.43 12.27 13.52
N VAL A 332 -13.63 11.96 12.22
CA VAL A 332 -14.45 12.80 11.31
C VAL A 332 -15.97 12.56 11.47
N LEU A 333 -16.39 11.66 12.34
CA LEU A 333 -17.81 11.36 12.61
C LEU A 333 -18.50 12.32 13.59
N ASN A 334 -17.78 13.31 14.15
CA ASN A 334 -18.39 14.36 14.97
C ASN A 334 -18.65 15.63 14.12
N LYS A 335 -19.77 16.33 14.35
CA LYS A 335 -20.19 17.53 13.59
C LYS A 335 -19.10 18.62 13.48
N ASN A 336 -18.15 18.65 14.41
CA ASN A 336 -17.01 19.57 14.42
C ASN A 336 -15.83 19.11 13.54
N GLY A 337 -15.73 17.81 13.25
CA GLY A 337 -14.69 17.24 12.39
C GLY A 337 -14.87 17.60 10.92
N LEU A 338 -16.11 17.79 10.46
CA LEU A 338 -16.40 18.22 9.09
C LEU A 338 -15.92 19.67 8.84
N LEU A 339 -16.11 20.55 9.83
CA LEU A 339 -15.62 21.94 9.78
C LEU A 339 -14.10 22.00 9.83
N LEU A 340 -13.46 21.21 10.70
CA LEU A 340 -12.00 21.16 10.79
C LEU A 340 -11.35 20.60 9.52
N THR A 341 -11.97 19.57 8.92
CA THR A 341 -11.53 18.99 7.65
C THR A 341 -11.72 19.97 6.50
N GLY A 342 -12.85 20.68 6.46
CA GLY A 342 -13.10 21.76 5.48
C GLY A 342 -12.11 22.91 5.61
N LEU A 343 -11.76 23.32 6.84
CA LEU A 343 -10.78 24.39 7.09
C LEU A 343 -9.36 23.98 6.69
N LEU A 344 -8.95 22.74 6.99
CA LEU A 344 -7.67 22.17 6.54
C LEU A 344 -7.58 22.07 5.01
N LEU A 345 -8.67 21.67 4.35
CA LEU A 345 -8.74 21.59 2.89
C LEU A 345 -8.67 22.98 2.24
N LEU A 346 -9.33 23.98 2.82
CA LEU A 346 -9.25 25.38 2.43
C LEU A 346 -7.83 25.96 2.64
N LEU A 347 -7.17 25.65 3.75
CA LEU A 347 -5.80 26.09 4.02
C LEU A 347 -4.79 25.44 3.06
N CYS A 348 -4.96 24.15 2.74
CA CYS A 348 -4.15 23.46 1.74
C CYS A 348 -4.38 24.03 0.32
N LEU A 349 -5.62 24.30 -0.08
CA LEU A 349 -5.94 24.88 -1.40
C LEU A 349 -5.41 26.32 -1.55
N LYS A 350 -5.54 27.15 -0.51
CA LYS A 350 -5.15 28.58 -0.57
C LYS A 350 -3.62 28.76 -0.52
N LYS A 351 -2.89 27.86 0.15
CA LYS A 351 -1.41 27.87 0.19
C LYS A 351 -0.74 27.01 -0.87
N TYR A 352 -1.47 26.19 -1.63
CA TYR A 352 -0.92 25.35 -2.69
C TYR A 352 -0.08 26.15 -3.71
N LYS A 353 -0.54 27.34 -4.14
CA LYS A 353 0.22 28.20 -5.06
C LYS A 353 1.53 28.73 -4.47
N SER A 354 1.56 29.06 -3.17
CA SER A 354 2.76 29.57 -2.49
C SER A 354 3.75 28.45 -2.13
N LEU A 355 3.24 27.27 -1.76
CA LEU A 355 4.05 26.08 -1.54
C LEU A 355 4.66 25.56 -2.85
N MET A 356 3.92 25.59 -3.96
CA MET A 356 4.42 25.14 -5.27
C MET A 356 5.55 26.04 -5.81
N ALA A 357 5.60 27.31 -5.41
CA ALA A 357 6.72 28.21 -5.71
C ALA A 357 7.99 27.87 -4.89
N ILE A 358 7.82 27.47 -3.62
CA ILE A 358 8.93 27.03 -2.76
C ILE A 358 9.47 25.68 -3.27
N PHE A 359 8.59 24.74 -3.64
CA PHE A 359 8.96 23.43 -4.17
C PHE A 359 9.64 23.48 -5.55
N LYS A 360 9.59 24.60 -6.29
CA LYS A 360 10.37 24.78 -7.53
C LYS A 360 11.89 24.91 -7.28
N HIS A 361 12.30 25.31 -6.07
CA HIS A 361 13.72 25.48 -5.72
C HIS A 361 14.26 24.37 -4.80
N VAL A 362 13.38 23.52 -4.26
CA VAL A 362 13.77 22.40 -3.39
C VAL A 362 14.61 21.34 -4.11
N PRO A 363 14.38 20.95 -5.38
CA PRO A 363 15.20 19.91 -6.03
C PRO A 363 16.67 20.31 -6.14
N ALA A 364 16.95 21.59 -6.44
CA ALA A 364 18.31 22.10 -6.55
C ALA A 364 19.04 22.11 -5.20
N ALA A 365 18.36 22.53 -4.13
CA ALA A 365 18.93 22.54 -2.78
C ALA A 365 19.09 21.13 -2.19
N PHE A 366 18.20 20.19 -2.53
CA PHE A 366 18.30 18.80 -2.06
C PHE A 366 19.51 18.09 -2.66
N HIS A 367 19.82 18.33 -3.94
CA HIS A 367 21.03 17.78 -4.57
C HIS A 367 22.33 18.29 -3.94
N THR A 368 22.36 19.51 -3.41
CA THR A 368 23.55 20.07 -2.75
C THR A 368 23.75 19.53 -1.33
N VAL A 369 22.65 19.31 -0.59
CA VAL A 369 22.70 18.95 0.84
C VAL A 369 22.68 17.43 1.05
N TYR A 370 22.12 16.65 0.13
CA TYR A 370 22.03 15.19 0.21
C TYR A 370 23.40 14.49 0.40
N PRO A 371 24.47 14.83 -0.34
CA PRO A 371 25.79 14.22 -0.15
C PRO A 371 26.36 14.47 1.26
N GLN A 372 26.09 15.65 1.82
CA GLN A 372 26.57 16.05 3.15
C GLN A 372 25.83 15.28 4.27
N ILE A 373 24.52 15.09 4.12
CA ILE A 373 23.71 14.28 5.05
C ILE A 373 24.12 12.80 5.01
N VAL A 374 24.38 12.25 3.82
CA VAL A 374 24.88 10.88 3.66
C VAL A 374 26.28 10.73 4.26
N GLY A 375 27.15 11.73 4.11
CA GLY A 375 28.46 11.78 4.75
C GLY A 375 28.37 11.77 6.28
N LEU A 376 27.52 12.60 6.87
CA LEU A 376 27.26 12.65 8.31
C LEU A 376 26.68 11.35 8.86
N LEU A 377 25.75 10.71 8.13
CA LEU A 377 25.18 9.42 8.50
C LEU A 377 26.22 8.29 8.44
N LYS A 378 27.13 8.29 7.46
CA LYS A 378 28.24 7.33 7.41
C LYS A 378 29.23 7.52 8.55
N LEU A 379 29.52 8.76 8.93
CA LEU A 379 30.38 9.10 10.06
C LEU A 379 29.78 8.67 11.40
N LEU A 380 28.47 8.88 11.58
CA LEU A 380 27.75 8.43 12.77
C LEU A 380 27.55 6.91 12.84
N ALA A 381 27.58 6.21 11.70
CA ALA A 381 27.51 4.76 11.64
C ALA A 381 28.87 4.06 11.78
N SER A 382 29.99 4.82 11.74
CA SER A 382 31.35 4.29 11.95
C SER A 382 31.89 4.51 13.37
N ILE A 383 31.08 5.07 14.27
CA ILE A 383 31.28 5.17 15.72
C ILE A 383 30.36 4.16 16.39
#